data_AF-A0AAW8R5H3-F1
#
_entry.id   AF-A0AAW8R5H3-F1
#
_cell.length_a   1.000
_cell.length_b   1.000
_cell.length_c   1.000
_cell.angle_alpha   90.00
_cell.angle_beta   90.00
_cell.angle_gamma   90.00
#
_symmetry.space_group_name_H-M   'P 1'
#
loop_
_entity.id
_entity.type
_entity.pdbx_description
1 polymer ?
#
loop_
_entity_poly.entity_id
_entity_poly.type
_entity_poly.pdbx_seq_one_letter_code
_entity_poly.pdbx_strand_id
1 'polypeptide(L)'
;MSSGIGKIISHYNQAKHLLTKFELSFDEDLSKSKTLSSNDFSTKFKKATLANDAYSQIYQIARDYSDYNLYIPSDGSFFQFGYEEKKNKKEIRYAYFESPFEQKSYKNFLQEYGFSYTEVGDELLEDYQQYLSETDLKDNITNIRYDYSESQYNELIHPTSHMHIGQSNNIRLQFSYTMMPTNFVAFVLRNVYWYKWKEFVKNERNMEFYLEHCKSNSGLQSEYFSDIDKKDIYIL
;
A
#
# COMPACT_ATOMS: atom_id res chain seq x y z
N MET A 1 -4.24 12.26 25.84
CA MET A 1 -4.34 11.04 25.00
C MET A 1 -4.39 11.50 23.56
N SER A 2 -3.32 11.31 22.77
CA SER A 2 -3.49 11.53 21.33
C SER A 2 -4.48 10.48 20.83
N SER A 3 -5.49 10.91 20.08
CA SER A 3 -6.42 9.98 19.45
C SER A 3 -5.65 8.99 18.59
N GLY A 4 -6.09 7.73 18.51
CA GLY A 4 -5.42 6.68 17.71
C GLY A 4 -5.14 7.14 16.27
N ILE A 5 -6.07 7.92 15.70
CA ILE A 5 -5.94 8.55 14.39
C ILE A 5 -4.76 9.54 14.28
N GLY A 6 -4.48 10.33 15.32
CA GLY A 6 -3.38 11.31 15.29
C GLY A 6 -2.01 10.65 15.11
N LYS A 7 -1.80 9.49 15.75
CA LYS A 7 -0.61 8.67 15.54
C LYS A 7 -0.55 8.13 14.11
N ILE A 8 -1.66 7.62 13.58
CA ILE A 8 -1.73 7.09 12.22
C ILE A 8 -1.42 8.17 11.18
N ILE A 9 -1.99 9.37 11.31
CA ILE A 9 -1.69 10.50 10.41
C ILE A 9 -0.21 10.90 10.49
N SER A 10 0.39 10.91 11.68
CA SER A 10 1.82 11.18 11.85
C SER A 10 2.68 10.16 11.09
N HIS A 11 2.37 8.86 11.22
CA HIS A 11 3.06 7.81 10.47
C HIS A 11 2.76 7.85 8.97
N TYR A 12 1.57 8.25 8.55
CA TYR A 12 1.27 8.46 7.12
C TYR A 12 2.18 9.55 6.52
N ASN A 13 2.39 10.66 7.22
CA ASN A 13 3.31 11.70 6.77
C ASN A 13 4.77 11.23 6.76
N GLN A 14 5.19 10.45 7.75
CA GLN A 14 6.51 9.81 7.74
C GLN A 14 6.66 8.82 6.56
N ALA A 15 5.59 8.11 6.18
CA ALA A 15 5.60 7.18 5.06
C ALA A 15 5.81 7.93 3.74
N LYS A 16 5.19 9.10 3.58
CA LYS A 16 5.45 10.02 2.46
C LYS A 16 6.92 10.47 2.43
N HIS A 17 7.46 10.85 3.58
CA HIS A 17 8.88 11.24 3.66
C HIS A 17 9.82 10.08 3.27
N LEU A 18 9.48 8.85 3.66
CA LEU A 18 10.21 7.65 3.26
C LEU A 18 10.14 7.42 1.74
N LEU A 19 8.97 7.54 1.11
CA LEU A 19 8.83 7.44 -0.35
C LEU A 19 9.68 8.49 -1.09
N THR A 20 9.64 9.75 -0.64
CA THR A 20 10.47 10.82 -1.21
C THR A 20 11.95 10.50 -1.08
N LYS A 21 12.38 9.98 0.07
CA LYS A 21 13.78 9.60 0.31
C LYS A 21 14.23 8.44 -0.59
N PHE A 22 13.32 7.54 -0.96
CA PHE A 22 13.52 6.46 -1.93
C PHE A 22 13.46 6.90 -3.40
N GLU A 23 13.31 8.20 -3.66
CA GLU A 23 13.15 8.75 -5.01
C GLU A 23 11.98 8.07 -5.75
N LEU A 24 10.87 7.88 -5.02
CA LEU A 24 9.59 7.48 -5.57
C LEU A 24 8.63 8.66 -5.46
N SER A 25 8.43 9.34 -6.59
CA SER A 25 7.42 10.39 -6.72
C SER A 25 6.02 9.79 -6.58
N PHE A 26 5.13 10.56 -5.97
CA PHE A 26 3.75 10.14 -5.77
C PHE A 26 2.78 11.32 -5.91
N ASP A 27 1.58 11.01 -6.38
CA ASP A 27 0.43 11.93 -6.37
C ASP A 27 -0.45 11.60 -5.16
N GLU A 28 -0.77 12.61 -4.37
CA GLU A 28 -1.58 12.45 -3.16
C GLU A 28 -3.03 12.90 -3.40
N ASP A 29 -4.00 12.01 -3.17
CA ASP A 29 -5.41 12.41 -3.11
C ASP A 29 -5.68 13.09 -1.76
N LEU A 30 -5.65 14.42 -1.76
CA LEU A 30 -5.83 15.24 -0.56
C LEU A 30 -7.24 15.10 0.05
N SER A 31 -8.24 14.65 -0.70
CA SER A 31 -9.59 14.47 -0.15
C SER A 31 -9.64 13.27 0.80
N LYS A 32 -8.95 12.18 0.44
CA LYS A 32 -8.90 10.93 1.22
C LYS A 32 -7.79 10.92 2.26
N SER A 33 -6.71 11.67 2.01
CA SER A 33 -5.51 11.69 2.87
C SER A 33 -5.66 12.53 4.14
N LYS A 34 -6.66 13.41 4.20
CA LYS A 34 -6.96 14.22 5.40
C LYS A 34 -7.61 13.39 6.52
N THR A 35 -8.47 12.47 6.14
CA THR A 35 -9.31 11.66 7.02
C THR A 35 -8.75 10.26 7.21
N LEU A 36 -8.13 9.70 6.16
CA LEU A 36 -7.75 8.30 6.09
C LEU A 36 -8.93 7.38 6.45
N SER A 37 -10.16 7.79 6.11
CA SER A 37 -11.35 7.01 6.44
C SER A 37 -11.51 5.90 5.41
N SER A 38 -11.80 4.69 5.89
CA SER A 38 -12.12 3.58 4.98
C SER A 38 -13.43 3.83 4.23
N ASN A 39 -14.24 4.80 4.67
CA ASN A 39 -15.47 5.18 4.00
C ASN A 39 -15.22 6.10 2.79
N ASP A 40 -14.03 6.70 2.65
CA ASP A 40 -13.71 7.63 1.57
C ASP A 40 -13.62 6.96 0.19
N PHE A 41 -13.47 5.63 0.15
CA PHE A 41 -13.46 4.88 -1.11
C PHE A 41 -14.86 4.76 -1.73
N SER A 42 -14.92 4.78 -3.05
CA SER A 42 -16.16 4.77 -3.82
C SER A 42 -16.98 3.50 -3.59
N THR A 43 -18.31 3.63 -3.70
CA THR A 43 -19.22 2.49 -3.63
C THR A 43 -18.94 1.48 -4.76
N LYS A 44 -18.46 1.93 -5.92
CA LYS A 44 -18.16 1.06 -7.06
C LYS A 44 -16.95 0.16 -6.74
N PHE A 45 -15.88 0.73 -6.22
CA PHE A 45 -14.71 -0.03 -5.77
C PHE A 45 -15.05 -1.02 -4.65
N LYS A 46 -15.81 -0.58 -3.65
CA LYS A 46 -16.26 -1.45 -2.54
C LYS A 46 -17.06 -2.65 -3.07
N LYS A 47 -17.97 -2.42 -4.01
CA LYS A 47 -18.76 -3.49 -4.64
C LYS A 47 -17.90 -4.47 -5.44
N ALA A 48 -16.98 -3.97 -6.27
CA ALA A 48 -16.09 -4.82 -7.07
C ALA A 48 -15.20 -5.71 -6.18
N THR A 49 -14.67 -5.15 -5.08
CA THR A 49 -13.89 -5.91 -4.10
C THR A 49 -14.73 -6.99 -3.41
N LEU A 50 -15.99 -6.68 -3.04
CA LEU A 50 -16.89 -7.64 -2.39
C LEU A 50 -17.36 -8.76 -3.33
N ALA A 51 -17.52 -8.44 -4.62
CA ALA A 51 -17.86 -9.41 -5.66
C ALA A 51 -16.68 -10.34 -6.02
N ASN A 52 -15.47 -10.03 -5.56
CA ASN A 52 -14.23 -10.71 -5.91
C ASN A 52 -14.01 -10.74 -7.43
N ASP A 53 -14.24 -9.59 -8.07
CA ASP A 53 -13.94 -9.37 -9.48
C ASP A 53 -12.44 -9.61 -9.77
N ALA A 54 -12.10 -9.76 -11.05
CA ALA A 54 -10.70 -9.93 -11.46
C ALA A 54 -9.85 -8.75 -10.96
N TYR A 55 -8.62 -9.03 -10.52
CA TYR A 55 -7.74 -7.98 -9.96
C TYR A 55 -7.58 -6.78 -10.89
N SER A 56 -7.37 -7.01 -12.19
CA SER A 56 -7.24 -5.94 -13.18
C SER A 56 -8.48 -5.03 -13.21
N GLN A 57 -9.68 -5.59 -13.08
CA GLN A 57 -10.93 -4.83 -13.01
C GLN A 57 -11.03 -4.02 -11.72
N ILE A 58 -10.69 -4.61 -10.57
CA ILE A 58 -10.67 -3.91 -9.28
C ILE A 58 -9.67 -2.75 -9.32
N TYR A 59 -8.47 -3.00 -9.85
CA TYR A 59 -7.43 -1.99 -10.03
C TYR A 59 -7.90 -0.86 -10.95
N GLN A 60 -8.50 -1.18 -12.10
CA GLN A 60 -9.03 -0.18 -13.04
C GLN A 60 -10.08 0.70 -12.37
N ILE A 61 -11.06 0.10 -11.68
CA ILE A 61 -12.09 0.83 -10.95
C ILE A 61 -11.45 1.73 -9.89
N ALA A 62 -10.46 1.24 -9.15
CA ALA A 62 -9.78 2.04 -8.14
C ALA A 62 -9.04 3.23 -8.76
N ARG A 63 -8.40 3.05 -9.92
CA ARG A 63 -7.72 4.11 -10.68
C ARG A 63 -8.72 5.15 -11.19
N ASP A 64 -9.78 4.72 -11.85
CA ASP A 64 -10.79 5.61 -12.48
C ASP A 64 -11.53 6.49 -11.46
N TYR A 65 -11.71 6.00 -10.23
CA TYR A 65 -12.41 6.71 -9.15
C TYR A 65 -11.46 7.33 -8.11
N SER A 66 -10.15 7.31 -8.38
CA SER A 66 -9.11 7.77 -7.47
C SER A 66 -9.21 7.16 -6.07
N ASP A 67 -9.57 5.89 -5.96
CA ASP A 67 -9.68 5.16 -4.70
C ASP A 67 -8.29 4.77 -4.17
N TYR A 68 -7.45 5.76 -3.92
CA TYR A 68 -6.12 5.63 -3.35
C TYR A 68 -5.76 6.87 -2.55
N ASN A 69 -4.77 6.77 -1.67
CA ASN A 69 -4.20 7.92 -0.97
C ASN A 69 -2.95 8.42 -1.69
N LEU A 70 -2.08 7.49 -2.11
CA LEU A 70 -0.84 7.79 -2.81
C LEU A 70 -0.77 6.96 -4.10
N TYR A 71 -0.69 7.61 -5.25
CA TYR A 71 -0.44 6.97 -6.53
C TYR A 71 1.02 7.14 -6.93
N ILE A 72 1.65 6.12 -7.52
CA ILE A 72 3.05 6.12 -7.95
C ILE A 72 3.08 6.19 -9.49
N PRO A 73 3.27 7.37 -10.11
CA PRO A 73 3.16 7.51 -11.56
C PRO A 73 4.19 6.72 -12.36
N SER A 74 5.35 6.41 -11.76
CA SER A 74 6.43 5.72 -12.45
C SER A 74 6.12 4.27 -12.81
N ASP A 75 5.23 3.61 -12.06
CA ASP A 75 4.84 2.21 -12.26
C ASP A 75 3.33 1.96 -12.18
N GLY A 76 2.53 2.99 -11.89
CA GLY A 76 1.08 2.96 -11.72
C GLY A 76 0.57 2.29 -10.45
N SER A 77 1.45 1.80 -9.58
CA SER A 77 1.02 1.25 -8.31
C SER A 77 0.43 2.32 -7.40
N PHE A 78 -0.31 1.91 -6.38
CA PHE A 78 -0.85 2.85 -5.39
C PHE A 78 -1.00 2.25 -4.00
N PHE A 79 -1.03 3.14 -3.01
CA PHE A 79 -1.27 2.83 -1.62
C PHE A 79 -2.65 3.34 -1.17
N GLN A 80 -3.34 2.50 -0.42
CA GLN A 80 -4.54 2.85 0.35
C GLN A 80 -4.24 2.77 1.83
N PHE A 81 -4.74 3.75 2.59
CA PHE A 81 -4.69 3.79 4.04
C PHE A 81 -6.07 4.10 4.60
N GLY A 82 -6.58 3.18 5.42
CA GLY A 82 -7.86 3.28 6.09
C GLY A 82 -7.71 3.09 7.60
N TYR A 83 -8.39 3.95 8.35
CA TYR A 83 -8.62 3.84 9.80
C TYR A 83 -10.08 4.13 10.10
N GLU A 84 -10.68 3.30 10.93
CA GLU A 84 -11.99 3.55 11.51
C GLU A 84 -11.96 3.19 13.00
N GLU A 85 -12.76 3.90 13.79
CA GLU A 85 -13.01 3.56 15.18
C GLU A 85 -14.52 3.50 15.39
N LYS A 86 -15.05 2.28 15.57
CA LYS A 86 -16.49 2.04 15.70
C LYS A 86 -16.76 1.33 17.02
N LYS A 87 -17.61 1.93 17.86
CA LYS A 87 -17.96 1.38 19.19
C LYS A 87 -16.71 1.05 20.05
N ASN A 88 -15.71 1.94 20.03
CA ASN A 88 -14.41 1.78 20.70
C ASN A 88 -13.56 0.60 20.21
N LYS A 89 -13.90 0.01 19.05
CA LYS A 89 -13.06 -0.97 18.35
C LYS A 89 -12.36 -0.33 17.18
N LYS A 90 -11.06 -0.58 17.06
CA LYS A 90 -10.22 -0.06 15.98
C LYS A 90 -10.22 -1.02 14.80
N GLU A 91 -10.30 -0.43 13.62
CA GLU A 91 -10.18 -1.09 12.34
C GLU A 91 -9.14 -0.34 11.52
N ILE A 92 -8.10 -1.03 11.06
CA ILE A 92 -7.07 -0.49 10.19
C ILE A 92 -6.99 -1.37 8.95
N ARG A 93 -6.90 -0.73 7.79
CA ARG A 93 -6.66 -1.44 6.53
C ARG A 93 -5.68 -0.66 5.68
N TYR A 94 -4.56 -1.26 5.36
CA TYR A 94 -3.58 -0.72 4.42
C TYR A 94 -3.47 -1.65 3.23
N ALA A 95 -3.35 -1.10 2.02
CA ALA A 95 -3.19 -1.91 0.83
C ALA A 95 -2.19 -1.27 -0.12
N TYR A 96 -1.40 -2.12 -0.77
CA TYR A 96 -0.57 -1.79 -1.92
C TYR A 96 -1.11 -2.57 -3.11
N PHE A 97 -1.45 -1.82 -4.15
CA PHE A 97 -1.92 -2.34 -5.43
C PHE A 97 -0.81 -2.14 -6.44
N GLU A 98 -0.19 -3.23 -6.88
CA GLU A 98 0.72 -3.22 -8.01
C GLU A 98 -0.07 -3.00 -9.32
N SER A 99 0.45 -2.23 -10.27
CA SER A 99 -0.19 -2.18 -11.59
C SER A 99 -0.22 -3.56 -12.24
N PRO A 100 -1.39 -4.03 -12.72
CA PRO A 100 -1.53 -5.33 -13.37
C PRO A 100 -0.96 -5.35 -14.79
N PHE A 101 -0.56 -4.19 -15.33
CA PHE A 101 -0.11 -4.04 -16.71
C PHE A 101 1.42 -4.03 -16.79
N GLU A 102 1.99 -4.62 -17.83
CA GLU A 102 3.41 -4.52 -18.20
C GLU A 102 3.78 -3.14 -18.77
N GLN A 103 3.38 -2.09 -18.04
CA GLN A 103 3.49 -0.71 -18.49
C GLN A 103 4.86 -0.12 -18.18
N LYS A 104 5.38 0.65 -19.14
CA LYS A 104 6.55 1.51 -18.96
C LYS A 104 6.08 2.89 -18.50
N SER A 105 6.91 3.60 -17.73
CA SER A 105 6.65 5.03 -17.47
C SER A 105 6.60 5.83 -18.78
N TYR A 106 5.87 6.95 -18.79
CA TYR A 106 5.81 7.84 -19.96
C TYR A 106 7.20 8.22 -20.48
N LYS A 107 8.15 8.51 -19.58
CA LYS A 107 9.54 8.79 -19.95
C LYS A 107 10.21 7.62 -20.69
N ASN A 108 9.99 6.39 -20.25
CA ASN A 108 10.55 5.21 -20.90
C ASN A 108 9.84 4.90 -22.23
N PHE A 109 8.53 5.12 -22.29
CA PHE A 109 7.76 5.08 -23.54
C PHE A 109 8.37 6.07 -24.54
N LEU A 110 8.53 7.35 -24.17
CA LEU A 110 9.15 8.36 -25.02
C LEU A 110 10.54 7.92 -25.53
N GLN A 111 11.39 7.40 -24.64
CA GLN A 111 12.74 6.94 -25.01
C GLN A 111 12.73 5.80 -26.03
N GLU A 112 11.75 4.90 -25.96
CA GLU A 112 11.61 3.79 -26.91
C GLU A 112 11.25 4.28 -28.32
N TYR A 113 10.47 5.36 -28.41
CA TYR A 113 10.15 6.04 -29.67
C TYR A 113 11.19 7.11 -30.06
N GLY A 114 12.31 7.22 -29.33
CA GLY A 114 13.41 8.12 -29.65
C GLY A 114 13.21 9.57 -29.21
N PHE A 115 12.25 9.82 -28.32
CA PHE A 115 11.93 11.14 -27.77
C PHE A 115 12.38 11.27 -26.31
N SER A 116 12.67 12.50 -25.90
CA SER A 116 12.76 12.89 -24.50
C SER A 116 11.58 13.78 -24.11
N TYR A 117 11.18 13.73 -22.84
CA TYR A 117 10.15 14.63 -22.30
C TYR A 117 10.50 16.12 -22.51
N THR A 118 11.79 16.46 -22.50
CA THR A 118 12.27 17.82 -22.77
C THR A 118 12.02 18.29 -24.21
N GLU A 119 11.90 17.37 -25.17
CA GLU A 119 11.64 17.68 -26.57
C GLU A 119 10.14 17.77 -26.86
N VAL A 120 9.35 16.82 -26.36
CA VAL A 120 7.93 16.66 -26.76
C VAL A 120 6.93 16.97 -25.65
N GLY A 121 7.36 17.14 -24.40
CA GLY A 121 6.47 17.35 -23.26
C GLY A 121 5.32 16.34 -23.22
N ASP A 122 4.10 16.86 -23.23
CA ASP A 122 2.85 16.08 -23.18
C ASP A 122 2.25 15.79 -24.57
N GLU A 123 2.94 16.10 -25.68
CA GLU A 123 2.41 15.93 -27.04
C GLU A 123 2.03 14.48 -27.37
N LEU A 124 2.78 13.50 -26.84
CA LEU A 124 2.55 12.08 -27.06
C LEU A 124 1.77 11.43 -25.91
N LEU A 125 1.09 12.22 -25.08
CA LEU A 125 0.34 11.69 -23.95
C LEU A 125 -0.86 10.85 -24.43
N GLU A 126 -1.51 11.23 -25.52
CA GLU A 126 -2.62 10.44 -26.11
C GLU A 126 -2.13 9.09 -26.64
N ASP A 127 -1.00 9.07 -27.35
CA ASP A 127 -0.36 7.82 -27.81
C ASP A 127 0.04 6.93 -26.63
N TYR A 128 0.55 7.53 -25.56
CA TYR A 128 0.86 6.81 -24.33
C TYR A 128 -0.40 6.22 -23.67
N GLN A 129 -1.52 6.95 -23.64
CA GLN A 129 -2.79 6.40 -23.16
C GLN A 129 -3.26 5.21 -24.01
N GLN A 130 -3.10 5.30 -25.34
CA GLN A 130 -3.40 4.17 -26.21
C GLN A 130 -2.51 2.96 -25.91
N TYR A 131 -1.19 3.15 -25.78
CA TYR A 131 -0.25 2.10 -25.38
C TYR A 131 -0.67 1.41 -24.07
N LEU A 132 -1.05 2.19 -23.06
CA LEU A 132 -1.53 1.64 -21.78
C LEU A 132 -2.79 0.77 -21.96
N SER A 133 -3.67 1.11 -22.90
CA SER A 133 -4.90 0.35 -23.17
C SER A 133 -4.67 -0.98 -23.89
N GLU A 134 -3.57 -1.11 -24.62
CA GLU A 134 -3.20 -2.30 -25.40
C GLU A 134 -2.16 -3.18 -24.66
N THR A 135 -1.68 -2.72 -23.49
CA THR A 135 -0.63 -3.40 -22.73
C THR A 135 -1.13 -4.70 -22.11
N ASP A 136 -0.33 -5.76 -22.24
CA ASP A 136 -0.59 -7.07 -21.65
C ASP A 136 -0.60 -7.04 -20.11
N LEU A 137 -1.33 -8.01 -19.53
CA LEU A 137 -1.33 -8.23 -18.09
C LEU A 137 -0.05 -8.97 -17.66
N LYS A 138 0.45 -8.61 -16.48
CA LYS A 138 1.53 -9.34 -15.82
C LYS A 138 1.09 -10.76 -15.46
N ASP A 139 2.00 -11.71 -15.64
CA ASP A 139 1.80 -13.10 -15.19
C ASP A 139 1.71 -13.21 -13.67
N ASN A 140 2.47 -12.37 -12.95
CA ASN A 140 2.54 -12.38 -11.50
C ASN A 140 2.33 -10.97 -10.96
N ILE A 141 1.39 -10.83 -10.05
CA ILE A 141 1.02 -9.56 -9.42
C ILE A 141 1.02 -9.77 -7.92
N THR A 142 1.72 -8.89 -7.20
CA THR A 142 1.83 -8.97 -5.75
C THR A 142 1.09 -7.81 -5.10
N ASN A 143 -0.24 -7.94 -4.98
CA ASN A 143 -0.99 -7.07 -4.08
C ASN A 143 -0.67 -7.46 -2.63
N ILE A 144 -0.54 -6.47 -1.77
CA ILE A 144 -0.26 -6.68 -0.34
C ILE A 144 -1.32 -5.92 0.44
N ARG A 145 -1.95 -6.58 1.41
CA ARG A 145 -2.96 -5.94 2.27
C ARG A 145 -2.69 -6.26 3.72
N TYR A 146 -2.61 -5.25 4.55
CA TYR A 146 -2.55 -5.38 6.00
C TYR A 146 -3.92 -5.02 6.59
N ASP A 147 -4.43 -5.88 7.47
CA ASP A 147 -5.68 -5.68 8.18
C ASP A 147 -5.43 -5.76 9.70
N TYR A 148 -6.00 -4.82 10.43
CA TYR A 148 -6.13 -4.85 11.88
C TYR A 148 -7.62 -4.74 12.25
N SER A 149 -8.18 -5.73 12.95
CA SER A 149 -9.60 -5.72 13.31
C SER A 149 -9.85 -6.28 14.70
N GLU A 150 -10.15 -5.39 15.66
CA GLU A 150 -10.59 -5.79 17.01
C GLU A 150 -12.02 -6.36 17.00
N SER A 151 -12.81 -6.08 15.96
CA SER A 151 -14.17 -6.63 15.85
C SER A 151 -14.21 -8.05 15.34
N GLN A 152 -13.24 -8.44 14.51
CA GLN A 152 -13.17 -9.76 13.88
C GLN A 152 -12.22 -10.73 14.56
N TYR A 153 -11.51 -10.31 15.62
CA TYR A 153 -10.59 -11.18 16.33
C TYR A 153 -11.27 -12.47 16.80
N ASN A 154 -10.65 -13.59 16.45
CA ASN A 154 -10.99 -14.92 16.91
C ASN A 154 -9.69 -15.70 17.11
N GLU A 155 -9.40 -16.09 18.35
CA GLU A 155 -8.18 -16.81 18.74
C GLU A 155 -7.87 -17.96 17.78
N LEU A 156 -6.62 -18.04 17.28
CA LEU A 156 -6.13 -19.01 16.26
C LEU A 156 -6.85 -19.04 14.90
N ILE A 157 -7.99 -18.37 14.73
CA ILE A 157 -8.81 -18.45 13.50
C ILE A 157 -8.72 -17.16 12.67
N HIS A 158 -8.78 -16.02 13.33
CA HIS A 158 -8.75 -14.71 12.69
C HIS A 158 -7.92 -13.74 13.55
N PRO A 159 -6.61 -13.65 13.29
CA PRO A 159 -5.72 -12.79 14.07
C PRO A 159 -6.14 -11.32 13.98
N THR A 160 -6.00 -10.60 15.09
CA THR A 160 -6.31 -9.16 15.12
C THR A 160 -5.48 -8.39 14.12
N SER A 161 -4.18 -8.70 14.01
CA SER A 161 -3.23 -8.03 13.13
C SER A 161 -2.65 -9.05 12.14
N HIS A 162 -2.92 -8.90 10.86
CA HIS A 162 -2.45 -9.83 9.84
C HIS A 162 -2.28 -9.20 8.46
N MET A 163 -1.48 -9.87 7.61
CA MET A 163 -1.25 -9.47 6.23
C MET A 163 -1.64 -10.56 5.24
N HIS A 164 -2.23 -10.15 4.13
CA HIS A 164 -2.50 -10.93 2.93
C HIS A 164 -1.47 -10.58 1.87
N ILE A 165 -0.95 -11.58 1.17
CA ILE A 165 -0.08 -11.43 0.00
C ILE A 165 -0.75 -12.16 -1.17
N GLY A 166 -0.91 -11.47 -2.29
CA GLY A 166 -1.70 -11.96 -3.42
C GLY A 166 -3.21 -11.76 -3.22
N GLN A 167 -3.97 -12.03 -4.27
CA GLN A 167 -5.43 -11.83 -4.31
C GLN A 167 -6.16 -13.17 -4.31
N SER A 168 -7.39 -13.16 -3.80
CA SER A 168 -8.33 -14.30 -3.81
C SER A 168 -7.75 -15.57 -3.19
N ASN A 169 -6.95 -15.42 -2.14
CA ASN A 169 -6.41 -16.51 -1.35
C ASN A 169 -6.69 -16.29 0.15
N ASN A 170 -6.31 -17.28 0.97
CA ASN A 170 -6.57 -17.30 2.41
C ASN A 170 -5.32 -17.05 3.26
N ILE A 171 -4.21 -16.61 2.65
CA ILE A 171 -2.95 -16.38 3.36
C ILE A 171 -3.15 -15.25 4.36
N ARG A 172 -2.87 -15.52 5.63
CA ARG A 172 -2.90 -14.55 6.72
C ARG A 172 -1.61 -14.70 7.51
N LEU A 173 -0.68 -13.78 7.30
CA LEU A 173 0.55 -13.70 8.08
C LEU A 173 0.24 -12.90 9.35
N GLN A 174 0.17 -13.56 10.50
CA GLN A 174 -0.12 -12.92 11.79
C GLN A 174 1.06 -12.08 12.28
N PHE A 175 0.78 -10.92 12.88
CA PHE A 175 1.77 -10.07 13.53
C PHE A 175 1.44 -9.90 15.02
N SER A 176 2.46 -9.80 15.88
CA SER A 176 2.29 -9.50 17.31
C SER A 176 2.23 -8.01 17.65
N TYR A 177 2.10 -7.15 16.63
CA TYR A 177 2.04 -5.70 16.78
C TYR A 177 1.08 -5.07 15.78
N THR A 178 0.67 -3.83 16.04
CA THR A 178 -0.07 -3.03 15.06
C THR A 178 0.90 -2.35 14.10
N MET A 179 0.84 -2.68 12.82
CA MET A 179 1.62 -2.01 11.78
C MET A 179 1.11 -0.58 11.56
N MET A 180 2.00 0.41 11.59
CA MET A 180 1.67 1.80 11.22
C MET A 180 1.90 2.03 9.72
N PRO A 181 1.36 3.11 9.11
CA PRO A 181 1.57 3.41 7.69
C PRO A 181 3.04 3.41 7.26
N THR A 182 3.97 3.92 8.08
CA THR A 182 5.41 3.86 7.81
C THR A 182 5.92 2.44 7.68
N ASN A 183 5.55 1.56 8.62
CA ASN A 183 5.98 0.17 8.62
C ASN A 183 5.46 -0.56 7.38
N PHE A 184 4.21 -0.29 6.98
CA PHE A 184 3.61 -0.87 5.79
C PHE A 184 4.32 -0.43 4.51
N VAL A 185 4.57 0.88 4.35
CA VAL A 185 5.33 1.39 3.20
C VAL A 185 6.75 0.87 3.20
N ALA A 186 7.43 0.85 4.35
CA ALA A 186 8.78 0.29 4.48
C ALA A 186 8.84 -1.19 4.10
N PHE A 187 7.81 -1.96 4.45
CA PHE A 187 7.67 -3.36 4.05
C PHE A 187 7.54 -3.49 2.53
N VAL A 188 6.68 -2.69 1.91
CA VAL A 188 6.50 -2.70 0.44
C VAL A 188 7.78 -2.28 -0.27
N LEU A 189 8.45 -1.20 0.18
CA LEU A 189 9.71 -0.74 -0.41
C LEU A 189 10.80 -1.82 -0.38
N ARG A 190 10.94 -2.52 0.75
CA ARG A 190 11.94 -3.57 0.89
C ARG A 190 11.66 -4.78 -0.01
N ASN A 191 10.40 -5.19 -0.13
CA ASN A 191 10.04 -6.47 -0.76
C ASN A 191 9.63 -6.33 -2.24
N VAL A 192 8.89 -5.28 -2.59
CA VAL A 192 8.42 -5.04 -3.96
C VAL A 192 9.47 -4.25 -4.74
N TYR A 193 10.00 -3.18 -4.17
CA TYR A 193 11.00 -2.33 -4.80
C TYR A 193 12.43 -2.82 -4.55
N TRP A 194 12.66 -4.14 -4.59
CA TRP A 194 13.90 -4.79 -4.15
C TRP A 194 15.18 -4.20 -4.75
N TYR A 195 15.20 -3.89 -6.06
CA TYR A 195 16.37 -3.31 -6.70
C TYR A 195 16.67 -1.89 -6.18
N LYS A 196 15.64 -1.04 -6.07
CA LYS A 196 15.78 0.30 -5.46
C LYS A 196 16.20 0.19 -3.99
N TRP A 197 15.62 -0.74 -3.24
CA TRP A 197 15.99 -1.03 -1.86
C TRP A 197 17.47 -1.39 -1.72
N LYS A 198 17.97 -2.31 -2.56
CA LYS A 198 19.36 -2.77 -2.53
C LYS A 198 20.34 -1.62 -2.75
N GLU A 199 20.05 -0.71 -3.66
CA GLU A 199 20.87 0.49 -3.87
C GLU A 199 20.72 1.49 -2.72
N PHE A 200 19.50 1.68 -2.24
CA PHE A 200 19.18 2.60 -1.14
C PHE A 200 19.99 2.31 0.12
N VAL A 201 20.08 1.05 0.55
CA VAL A 201 20.76 0.65 1.79
C VAL A 201 22.29 0.60 1.71
N LYS A 202 22.88 0.69 0.52
CA LYS A 202 24.35 0.82 0.41
C LYS A 202 24.87 2.13 1.00
N ASN A 203 24.01 3.15 1.07
CA ASN A 203 24.31 4.40 1.74
C ASN A 203 23.93 4.29 3.23
N GLU A 204 24.92 4.42 4.11
CA GLU A 204 24.75 4.27 5.56
C GLU A 204 23.69 5.22 6.14
N ARG A 205 23.67 6.49 5.71
CA ARG A 205 22.67 7.47 6.18
C ARG A 205 21.25 7.09 5.75
N ASN A 206 21.10 6.53 4.55
CA ASN A 206 19.81 6.04 4.07
C ASN A 206 19.35 4.81 4.87
N MET A 207 20.27 3.88 5.16
CA MET A 207 19.99 2.72 5.99
C MET A 207 19.57 3.13 7.41
N GLU A 208 20.32 4.02 8.06
CA GLU A 208 19.99 4.55 9.40
C GLU A 208 18.61 5.21 9.39
N PHE A 209 18.36 6.10 8.43
CA PHE A 209 17.06 6.73 8.25
C PHE A 209 15.91 5.71 8.13
N TYR A 210 16.07 4.67 7.30
CA TYR A 210 15.07 3.62 7.19
C TYR A 210 14.85 2.90 8.52
N LEU A 211 15.92 2.50 9.21
CA LEU A 211 15.84 1.76 10.47
C LEU A 211 15.18 2.57 11.59
N GLU A 212 15.35 3.89 11.62
CA GLU A 212 14.66 4.79 12.56
C GLU A 212 13.15 4.81 12.33
N HIS A 213 12.70 4.81 11.07
CA HIS A 213 11.28 4.88 10.71
C HIS A 213 10.55 3.53 10.81
N CYS A 214 11.29 2.42 10.92
CA CYS A 214 10.74 1.07 10.98
C CYS A 214 10.58 0.50 12.40
N LYS A 215 11.20 1.11 13.41
CA LYS A 215 11.25 0.56 14.80
C LYS A 215 9.98 0.77 15.63
N SER A 216 8.99 1.49 15.14
CA SER A 216 7.83 1.92 15.94
C SER A 216 6.69 0.88 15.96
N ASN A 217 6.81 -0.15 16.77
CA ASN A 217 5.73 -1.14 16.93
C ASN A 217 5.18 -1.10 18.36
N SER A 218 3.88 -0.82 18.51
CA SER A 218 3.17 -1.11 19.76
C SER A 218 2.68 -2.55 19.71
N GLY A 219 3.10 -3.35 20.70
CA GLY A 219 2.60 -4.72 20.86
C GLY A 219 1.07 -4.75 21.02
N LEU A 220 0.48 -5.89 20.67
CA LEU A 220 -0.96 -6.11 20.83
C LEU A 220 -1.34 -6.25 22.31
N GLN A 221 -2.57 -5.82 22.63
CA GLN A 221 -3.15 -6.08 23.94
C GLN A 221 -3.52 -7.57 24.06
N SER A 222 -3.42 -8.13 25.26
CA SER A 222 -3.68 -9.56 25.50
C SER A 222 -5.09 -10.01 25.14
N GLU A 223 -6.07 -9.10 25.16
CA GLU A 223 -7.44 -9.37 24.72
C GLU A 223 -7.57 -9.62 23.20
N TYR A 224 -6.54 -9.24 22.43
CA TYR A 224 -6.46 -9.32 20.97
C TYR A 224 -5.25 -10.13 20.48
N PHE A 225 -4.53 -10.76 21.41
CA PHE A 225 -3.38 -11.63 21.14
C PHE A 225 -3.12 -12.50 22.38
N SER A 226 -3.76 -13.66 22.41
CA SER A 226 -3.81 -14.50 23.61
C SER A 226 -2.49 -15.25 23.87
N ASP A 227 -2.41 -15.93 25.03
CA ASP A 227 -1.28 -16.82 25.32
C ASP A 227 -1.25 -18.07 24.42
N ILE A 228 -2.38 -18.40 23.79
CA ILE A 228 -2.45 -19.46 22.79
C ILE A 228 -1.90 -18.95 21.46
N ASP A 229 -2.26 -17.74 21.02
CA ASP A 229 -1.70 -17.14 19.80
C ASP A 229 -0.17 -17.01 19.86
N LYS A 230 0.40 -16.72 21.04
CA LYS A 230 1.85 -16.67 21.27
C LYS A 230 2.56 -18.02 21.09
N LYS A 231 1.82 -19.13 21.05
CA LYS A 231 2.37 -20.47 20.78
C LYS A 231 2.28 -20.84 19.30
N ASP A 232 1.56 -20.07 18.50
CA ASP A 232 1.45 -20.25 17.05
C ASP A 232 2.58 -19.54 16.29
N ILE A 233 2.58 -19.63 14.97
CA ILE A 233 3.52 -18.96 14.08
C ILE A 233 3.05 -17.51 13.82
N TYR A 234 3.87 -16.54 14.21
CA TYR A 234 3.61 -15.12 13.98
C TYR A 234 4.90 -14.32 13.72
N ILE A 235 4.74 -13.10 13.24
CA ILE A 235 5.81 -12.15 12.95
C ILE A 235 5.94 -11.13 14.09
N LEU A 236 7.18 -10.92 14.56
CA LEU A 236 7.58 -10.04 15.67
C LEU A 236 7.80 -8.59 15.25
#